data_AF-K1GL37-F1
#
_entry.id   AF-K1GL37-F1
#
_cell.length_a   1.000
_cell.length_b   1.000
_cell.length_c   1.000
_cell.angle_alpha   90.00
_cell.angle_beta   90.00
_cell.angle_gamma   90.00
#
_symmetry.space_group_name_H-M   'P 1'
#
loop_
_entity.id
_entity.type
_entity.pdbx_description
1 polymer ?
#
loop_
_entity_poly.entity_id
_entity_poly.type
_entity_poly.pdbx_seq_one_letter_code
_entity_poly.pdbx_strand_id
1 'polypeptide(L)'
;MKYLELKNTVEKLLDFMERYNLDDYNERLVKRNLNELIYVIDTDEIDDIKKYQEVKEIIVGLYPPRGGLTEMYVADEDREKMNKINDELEELKKKITLLD
;
A
#
# COMPACT_ATOMS: atom_id res chain seq x y z
N MET A 1 -16.09 5.29 -2.31
CA MET A 1 -14.65 5.31 -2.04
C MET A 1 -14.09 6.70 -2.25
N LYS A 2 -13.09 7.15 -1.47
CA LYS A 2 -12.43 8.44 -1.68
C LYS A 2 -11.11 8.26 -2.44
N TYR A 3 -11.19 8.12 -3.76
CA TYR A 3 -10.05 7.74 -4.60
C TYR A 3 -8.84 8.69 -4.50
N LEU A 4 -9.05 10.00 -4.37
CA LEU A 4 -7.95 10.96 -4.22
C LEU A 4 -7.18 10.75 -2.91
N GLU A 5 -7.88 10.50 -1.79
CA GLU A 5 -7.24 10.23 -0.49
C GLU A 5 -6.51 8.88 -0.52
N LEU A 6 -7.09 7.88 -1.19
CA LEU A 6 -6.48 6.56 -1.37
C LEU A 6 -5.19 6.66 -2.20
N LYS A 7 -5.26 7.31 -3.38
CA LYS A 7 -4.09 7.54 -4.24
C LYS A 7 -2.96 8.24 -3.49
N ASN A 8 -3.25 9.34 -2.81
CA ASN A 8 -2.26 10.07 -2.01
C ASN A 8 -1.62 9.20 -0.90
N THR A 9 -2.38 8.25 -0.34
CA THR A 9 -1.86 7.32 0.67
C THR A 9 -0.97 6.26 0.04
N VAL A 10 -1.35 5.74 -1.13
CA VAL A 10 -0.59 4.76 -1.90
C VAL A 10 0.74 5.35 -2.39
N GLU A 11 0.73 6.57 -2.93
CA GLU A 11 1.94 7.29 -3.34
C GLU A 11 2.90 7.49 -2.15
N LYS A 12 2.39 7.87 -0.98
CA LYS A 12 3.21 7.98 0.24
C LYS A 12 3.81 6.65 0.68
N LEU A 13 3.07 5.55 0.50
CA LEU A 13 3.57 4.22 0.82
C LEU A 13 4.67 3.79 -0.15
N LEU A 14 4.52 4.09 -1.45
CA LEU A 14 5.59 3.86 -2.44
C LEU A 14 6.85 4.66 -2.09
N ASP A 15 6.71 5.96 -1.79
CA ASP A 15 7.82 6.82 -1.35
C ASP A 15 8.49 6.27 -0.08
N PHE A 16 7.70 5.80 0.89
CA PHE A 16 8.20 5.19 2.12
C PHE A 16 9.04 3.95 1.81
N MET A 17 8.54 3.05 0.95
CA MET A 17 9.23 1.82 0.57
C MET A 17 10.57 2.11 -0.14
N GLU A 18 10.60 3.13 -1.01
CA GLU A 18 11.85 3.57 -1.66
C GLU A 18 12.88 4.12 -0.66
N ARG A 19 12.43 4.89 0.36
CA ARG A 19 13.33 5.46 1.37
C ARG A 19 14.02 4.41 2.24
N TYR A 20 13.33 3.32 2.56
CA TYR A 20 13.83 2.28 3.48
C TYR A 20 14.37 1.03 2.77
N ASN A 21 14.46 1.05 1.44
CA ASN A 21 15.08 0.03 0.59
C ASN A 21 14.72 -1.42 0.98
N LEU A 22 13.43 -1.69 1.03
CA LEU A 22 12.89 -3.01 1.37
C LEU A 22 13.03 -3.99 0.17
N ASP A 23 14.16 -4.10 -0.53
CA ASP A 23 14.29 -4.87 -1.80
C ASP A 23 14.25 -6.41 -1.62
N ASP A 24 13.16 -6.92 -1.06
CA ASP A 24 12.82 -8.33 -1.00
C ASP A 24 11.71 -8.69 -2.00
N TYR A 25 11.44 -9.99 -2.15
CA TYR A 25 10.37 -10.47 -3.04
C TYR A 25 8.99 -9.91 -2.65
N ASN A 26 8.76 -9.70 -1.35
CA ASN A 26 7.49 -9.20 -0.84
C ASN A 26 7.24 -7.75 -1.25
N GLU A 27 8.28 -6.92 -1.21
CA GLU A 27 8.22 -5.54 -1.65
C GLU A 27 7.88 -5.42 -3.13
N ARG A 28 8.48 -6.25 -3.99
CA ARG A 28 8.17 -6.25 -5.43
C ARG A 28 6.70 -6.57 -5.70
N LEU A 29 6.14 -7.52 -4.95
CA LEU A 29 4.73 -7.88 -5.04
C LEU A 29 3.84 -6.69 -4.59
N VAL A 30 4.16 -6.08 -3.44
CA VAL A 30 3.42 -4.94 -2.91
C VAL A 30 3.51 -3.74 -3.86
N LYS A 31 4.70 -3.37 -4.33
CA LYS A 31 4.90 -2.27 -5.28
C LYS A 31 4.09 -2.47 -6.55
N ARG A 32 4.05 -3.70 -7.09
CA ARG A 32 3.24 -4.01 -8.27
C ARG A 32 1.76 -3.71 -8.02
N ASN A 33 1.21 -4.24 -6.92
CA ASN A 33 -0.20 -4.05 -6.59
C ASN A 33 -0.54 -2.58 -6.29
N LEU A 34 0.36 -1.84 -5.62
CA LEU A 34 0.19 -0.40 -5.38
C LEU A 34 0.20 0.44 -6.67
N ASN A 35 1.07 0.11 -7.62
CA ASN A 35 1.08 0.78 -8.93
C ASN A 35 -0.17 0.45 -9.75
N GLU A 36 -0.64 -0.81 -9.70
CA GLU A 36 -1.90 -1.21 -10.32
C GLU A 36 -3.09 -0.46 -9.71
N LEU A 37 -3.10 -0.26 -8.39
CA LEU A 37 -4.11 0.53 -7.70
C LEU A 37 -4.15 1.98 -8.19
N ILE A 38 -2.99 2.65 -8.33
CA ILE A 38 -2.91 4.01 -8.89
C ILE A 38 -3.46 4.02 -10.33
N TYR A 39 -3.05 3.05 -11.14
CA TYR A 39 -3.48 2.94 -12.53
C TYR A 39 -5.01 2.84 -12.65
N VAL A 40 -5.65 1.97 -11.86
CA VAL A 40 -7.13 1.80 -11.87
C VAL A 40 -7.83 3.08 -11.40
N ILE A 41 -7.30 3.75 -10.37
CA ILE A 41 -7.86 5.02 -9.88
C ILE A 41 -7.84 6.09 -10.97
N ASP A 42 -6.70 6.26 -11.64
CA ASP A 42 -6.45 7.30 -12.64
C ASP A 42 -7.08 7.01 -14.00
N THR A 43 -7.52 5.77 -14.26
CA THR A 43 -8.13 5.41 -15.54
C THR A 43 -9.58 5.88 -15.61
N ASP A 44 -9.85 6.92 -16.40
CA ASP A 44 -11.21 7.46 -16.62
C ASP A 44 -12.09 6.59 -17.53
N GLU A 45 -11.53 5.56 -18.17
CA GLU A 45 -12.26 4.66 -19.09
C GLU A 45 -13.03 3.54 -18.37
N ILE A 46 -12.80 3.34 -17.06
CA ILE A 46 -13.46 2.29 -16.26
C ILE A 46 -14.70 2.88 -15.60
N ASP A 47 -15.86 2.24 -15.79
CA ASP A 47 -17.10 2.65 -15.12
C ASP A 47 -16.98 2.57 -13.59
N ASP A 48 -17.71 3.44 -12.88
CA ASP A 48 -17.57 3.59 -11.42
C ASP A 48 -17.79 2.28 -10.64
N ILE A 49 -18.69 1.41 -11.10
CA ILE A 49 -19.02 0.14 -10.43
C ILE A 49 -17.86 -0.82 -10.59
N LYS A 50 -17.35 -0.97 -11.82
CA LYS A 50 -16.20 -1.82 -12.12
C LYS A 50 -14.93 -1.29 -11.45
N LYS A 51 -14.69 0.03 -11.47
CA LYS A 51 -13.56 0.68 -10.79
C LYS A 51 -13.58 0.38 -9.30
N TYR A 52 -14.74 0.49 -8.66
CA TYR A 52 -14.90 0.16 -7.25
C TYR A 52 -14.55 -1.31 -6.96
N GLN A 53 -15.01 -2.24 -7.80
CA GLN A 53 -14.71 -3.67 -7.65
C GLN A 53 -13.22 -3.97 -7.82
N GLU A 54 -12.59 -3.44 -8.87
CA GLU A 54 -11.17 -3.65 -9.14
C GLU A 54 -10.30 -3.07 -8.01
N VAL A 55 -10.58 -1.85 -7.55
CA VAL A 55 -9.85 -1.24 -6.43
C VAL A 55 -9.96 -2.12 -5.18
N LYS A 56 -11.17 -2.60 -4.87
CA LYS A 56 -11.38 -3.47 -3.71
C LYS A 56 -10.62 -4.79 -3.81
N GLU A 57 -10.63 -5.43 -4.98
CA GLU A 57 -9.88 -6.67 -5.21
C GLU A 57 -8.37 -6.47 -5.03
N ILE A 58 -7.83 -5.35 -5.52
CA ILE A 58 -6.41 -5.00 -5.35
C ILE A 58 -6.09 -4.75 -3.88
N ILE A 59 -6.94 -4.00 -3.14
CA ILE A 59 -6.75 -3.78 -1.70
C ILE A 59 -6.74 -5.11 -0.94
N VAL A 60 -7.69 -6.00 -1.19
CA VAL A 60 -7.70 -7.34 -0.57
C VAL A 60 -6.42 -8.10 -0.90
N GLY A 61 -5.93 -8.01 -2.15
CA GLY A 61 -4.67 -8.61 -2.60
C GLY A 61 -3.41 -8.03 -1.94
N LEU A 62 -3.46 -6.81 -1.41
CA LEU A 62 -2.36 -6.21 -0.63
C LEU A 62 -2.23 -6.82 0.78
N TYR A 63 -3.30 -7.40 1.33
CA TYR A 63 -3.32 -7.98 2.69
C TYR A 63 -3.59 -9.50 2.67
N PRO A 64 -2.72 -10.30 2.04
CA PRO A 64 -2.83 -11.75 2.12
C PRO A 64 -2.60 -12.24 3.57
N PRO A 65 -3.05 -13.45 3.92
CA PRO A 65 -2.82 -14.01 5.26
C PRO A 65 -1.33 -14.15 5.65
N ARG A 66 -0.42 -14.19 4.67
CA ARG A 66 1.05 -14.23 4.82
C ARG A 66 1.69 -13.41 3.70
N GLY A 67 2.75 -12.67 4.00
CA GLY A 67 3.36 -11.70 3.09
C GLY A 67 2.53 -10.43 2.90
N GLY A 68 2.68 -9.77 1.75
CA GLY A 68 2.08 -8.49 1.41
C GLY A 68 2.36 -7.40 2.44
N LEU A 69 1.39 -6.48 2.60
CA LEU A 69 1.39 -5.48 3.65
C LEU A 69 1.14 -6.07 5.04
N THR A 70 0.55 -7.26 5.13
CA THR A 70 0.28 -7.95 6.41
C THR A 70 1.56 -8.21 7.20
N GLU A 71 2.64 -8.66 6.55
CA GLU A 71 3.91 -8.99 7.22
C GLU A 71 5.04 -7.97 6.94
N MET A 72 4.77 -6.92 6.16
CA MET A 72 5.78 -5.91 5.82
C MET A 72 6.28 -5.17 7.06
N TYR A 73 7.60 -5.10 7.23
CA TYR A 73 8.25 -4.51 8.39
C TYR A 73 9.64 -3.98 8.01
N VAL A 74 10.04 -2.85 8.59
CA VAL A 74 11.40 -2.30 8.42
C VAL A 74 12.25 -2.70 9.62
N ALA A 75 13.32 -3.47 9.41
CA ALA A 75 14.28 -3.79 10.46
C ALA A 75 15.38 -2.71 10.54
N ASP A 76 15.71 -2.26 11.75
CA ASP A 76 16.81 -1.32 12.02
C ASP A 76 17.49 -1.70 13.34
N GLU A 77 18.81 -1.47 13.46
CA GLU A 77 19.57 -1.77 14.68
C GLU A 77 19.17 -0.85 15.84
N ASP A 78 18.78 0.39 15.53
CA ASP A 78 18.24 1.32 16.50
C ASP A 78 16.75 1.03 16.72
N ARG A 79 16.43 0.46 17.88
CA ARG A 79 15.05 0.11 18.25
C ARG A 79 14.11 1.31 18.28
N GLU A 80 14.58 2.49 18.70
CA GLU A 80 13.74 3.68 18.75
C GLU A 80 13.42 4.17 17.33
N LYS A 81 14.42 4.16 16.46
CA LYS A 81 14.25 4.47 15.04
C LYS A 81 13.33 3.45 14.35
N MET A 82 13.56 2.16 14.57
CA MET A 82 12.75 1.06 14.05
C MET A 82 11.28 1.20 14.45
N ASN A 83 10.99 1.51 15.71
CA ASN A 83 9.62 1.70 16.18
C ASN A 83 8.95 2.87 15.45
N LYS A 84 9.61 4.03 15.37
CA LYS A 84 9.05 5.21 14.69
C LYS A 84 8.75 4.94 13.21
N ILE A 85 9.65 4.23 12.52
CA ILE A 85 9.47 3.86 11.11
C ILE A 85 8.26 2.92 10.94
N ASN A 86 8.15 1.90 11.78
CA ASN A 86 7.06 0.94 11.67
C ASN A 86 5.71 1.48 12.16
N ASP A 87 5.71 2.45 13.09
CA ASP A 87 4.50 3.19 13.44
C ASP A 87 3.98 4.00 12.24
N GLU A 88 4.87 4.67 11.50
CA GLU A 88 4.50 5.38 10.26
C GLU A 88 3.95 4.42 9.20
N LEU A 89 4.63 3.28 8.98
CA LEU A 89 4.20 2.24 8.05
C LEU A 89 2.81 1.70 8.40
N GLU A 90 2.58 1.42 9.68
CA GLU A 90 1.31 0.88 10.17
C GLU A 90 0.15 1.88 9.98
N GLU A 91 0.41 3.17 10.17
CA GLU A 91 -0.59 4.21 9.89
C GLU A 91 -0.91 4.35 8.40
N LEU A 92 0.07 4.17 7.50
CA LEU A 92 -0.19 4.12 6.06
C LEU A 92 -1.02 2.89 5.68
N LYS A 93 -0.70 1.71 6.23
CA LYS A 93 -1.47 0.47 6.01
C LYS A 93 -2.92 0.62 6.48
N LYS A 94 -3.16 1.16 7.68
CA LYS A 94 -4.53 1.37 8.18
C LYS A 94 -5.33 2.33 7.32
N LYS A 95 -4.69 3.38 6.79
CA LYS A 95 -5.39 4.33 5.92
C LYS A 95 -5.87 3.68 4.62
N ILE A 96 -5.11 2.74 4.05
CA ILE A 96 -5.55 2.00 2.86
C ILE A 96 -6.81 1.17 3.16
N THR A 97 -6.84 0.46 4.29
CA THR A 97 -8.01 -0.38 4.66
C THR A 97 -9.24 0.41 5.10
N LEU A 98 -9.06 1.61 5.67
CA LEU A 98 -10.17 2.50 6.04
C LEU A 98 -10.79 3.24 4.85
N LEU A 99 -10.12 3.22 3.71
CA LEU A 99 -10.55 3.91 2.49
C LEU A 99 -11.20 2.97 1.46
N ASP A 100 -11.19 1.64 1.69
CA ASP A 100 -11.99 0.61 0.98
C ASP A 100 -13.48 0.73 1.30
#